data_AF-A0A443SD56-F1
#
_entry.id   AF-A0A443SD56-F1
#
_cell.length_a   1.000
_cell.length_b   1.000
_cell.length_c   1.000
_cell.angle_alpha   90.00
_cell.angle_beta   90.00
_cell.angle_gamma   90.00
#
_symmetry.space_group_name_H-M   'P 1'
#
loop_
_entity.id
_entity.type
_entity.pdbx_description
1 polymer ?
#
loop_
_entity_poly.entity_id
_entity_poly.type
_entity_poly.pdbx_seq_one_letter_code
_entity_poly.pdbx_strand_id
1 'polypeptide(L)'
;MDLCVLVLNKCNGMKLENSAVVDRLVEYRTVLEKMRPINEKLKYQIDKLVNISKAETNNADNPLSLKPKPENLDFDEDHDDDNSDEDGDIDDVESEEEKTENTKSTVKKRNVYVPPKVAAVRYDGDETLMERNKKLLDRAKKRALSSNLIQELKGEFDEGPEEIADHNFGRRKHNKEFTERKKYEEDYFTRLNIKKKKDSRNLVTVSSLSDEITKFDDISALDIQDVEQFKAKKRKKVSEKKKVSRKKFKKFKKK
;
A
#
# COMPACT_ATOMS: atom_id res chain seq x y z
N MET A 1 43.38 10.83 -11.83
CA MET A 1 44.84 10.61 -11.69
C MET A 1 45.20 9.14 -11.88
N ASP A 2 44.56 8.21 -11.19
CA ASP A 2 44.91 6.78 -11.25
C ASP A 2 44.75 6.12 -12.63
N LEU A 3 43.74 6.53 -13.42
CA LEU A 3 43.62 6.12 -14.82
C LEU A 3 44.82 6.57 -15.68
N CYS A 4 45.31 7.80 -15.50
CA CYS A 4 46.46 8.31 -16.24
C CYS A 4 47.74 7.55 -15.88
N VAL A 5 47.91 7.20 -14.59
CA VAL A 5 49.05 6.39 -14.12
C VAL A 5 49.00 4.98 -14.70
N LEU A 6 47.81 4.36 -14.78
CA LEU A 6 47.65 3.05 -15.41
C LEU A 6 47.99 3.10 -16.91
N VAL A 7 47.57 4.14 -17.62
CA VAL A 7 47.91 4.34 -19.04
C VAL A 7 49.42 4.53 -19.22
N LEU A 8 50.06 5.34 -18.37
CA LEU A 8 51.51 5.53 -18.40
C LEU A 8 52.27 4.22 -18.16
N ASN A 9 51.84 3.42 -17.18
CA ASN A 9 52.45 2.11 -16.89
C ASN A 9 52.31 1.13 -18.05
N LYS A 10 51.18 1.17 -18.78
CA LYS A 10 50.97 0.41 -20.02
C LYS A 10 51.89 0.86 -21.15
N CYS A 11 52.04 2.17 -21.35
CA CYS A 11 52.96 2.72 -22.36
C CYS A 11 54.43 2.36 -22.07
N ASN A 12 54.80 2.28 -20.78
CA ASN A 12 56.14 1.90 -20.34
C ASN A 12 56.38 0.38 -20.33
N GLY A 13 55.39 -0.44 -20.71
CA GLY A 13 55.54 -1.90 -20.76
C GLY A 13 55.69 -2.57 -19.39
N MET A 14 55.30 -1.89 -18.29
CA MET A 14 55.39 -2.46 -16.96
C MET A 14 54.29 -3.48 -16.71
N LYS A 15 54.61 -4.53 -15.95
CA LYS A 15 53.64 -5.55 -15.57
C LYS A 15 52.57 -4.95 -14.64
N LEU A 16 51.32 -5.39 -14.82
CA LEU A 16 50.15 -4.89 -14.08
C LEU A 16 49.84 -5.71 -12.81
N GLU A 17 50.57 -6.79 -12.58
CA GLU A 17 50.38 -7.67 -11.43
C GLU A 17 50.70 -6.92 -10.13
N ASN A 18 49.77 -6.98 -9.15
CA ASN A 18 49.88 -6.37 -7.81
C ASN A 18 50.10 -4.85 -7.78
N SER A 19 49.60 -4.12 -8.77
CA SER A 19 49.65 -2.65 -8.76
C SER A 19 48.55 -2.07 -7.87
N ALA A 20 48.93 -1.30 -6.85
CA ALA A 20 48.00 -0.56 -5.98
C ALA A 20 47.12 0.46 -6.75
N VAL A 21 47.45 0.80 -8.00
CA VAL A 21 46.61 1.63 -8.88
C VAL A 21 45.40 0.83 -9.36
N VAL A 22 45.58 -0.46 -9.67
CA VAL A 22 44.51 -1.33 -10.14
C VAL A 22 43.52 -1.62 -9.01
N ASP A 23 44.01 -1.88 -7.80
CA ASP A 23 43.14 -2.11 -6.63
C ASP A 23 42.26 -0.90 -6.33
N ARG A 24 42.83 0.30 -6.34
CA ARG A 24 42.07 1.56 -6.17
C ARG A 24 41.03 1.77 -7.26
N LEU A 25 41.34 1.40 -8.51
CA LEU A 25 40.38 1.49 -9.62
C LEU A 25 39.23 0.47 -9.49
N VAL A 26 39.52 -0.74 -9.01
CA VAL A 26 38.50 -1.74 -8.69
C VAL A 26 37.61 -1.23 -7.56
N GLU A 27 38.20 -0.68 -6.50
CA GLU A 27 37.45 -0.04 -5.41
C GLU A 27 36.53 1.07 -5.93
N TYR A 28 37.06 2.02 -6.70
CA TYR A 28 36.24 3.08 -7.31
C TYR A 28 35.12 2.54 -8.19
N ARG A 29 35.37 1.50 -8.98
CA ARG A 29 34.32 0.85 -9.79
C ARG A 29 33.22 0.28 -8.91
N THR A 30 33.58 -0.47 -7.88
CA THR A 30 32.58 -1.09 -6.97
C THR A 30 31.76 -0.03 -6.24
N VAL A 31 32.39 1.06 -5.78
CA VAL A 31 31.69 2.18 -5.15
C VAL A 31 30.71 2.83 -6.13
N LEU A 32 31.12 3.08 -7.37
CA LEU A 32 30.25 3.67 -8.40
C LEU A 32 29.08 2.74 -8.77
N GLU A 33 29.30 1.43 -8.89
CA GLU A 33 28.24 0.45 -9.14
C GLU A 33 27.22 0.42 -7.97
N LYS A 34 27.69 0.50 -6.73
CA LYS A 34 26.81 0.57 -5.55
C LYS A 34 26.06 1.90 -5.43
N MET A 35 26.65 3.01 -5.89
CA MET A 35 26.00 4.33 -5.89
C MET A 35 25.01 4.51 -7.05
N ARG A 36 25.11 3.76 -8.15
CA ARG A 36 24.22 3.87 -9.32
C ARG A 36 22.71 3.86 -8.99
N PRO A 37 22.16 2.91 -8.20
CA PRO A 37 20.73 2.92 -7.88
C PRO A 37 20.30 4.12 -7.03
N ILE A 38 21.20 4.69 -6.22
CA ILE A 38 20.91 5.91 -5.44
C ILE A 38 20.89 7.12 -6.38
N ASN A 39 21.87 7.20 -7.29
CA ASN A 39 21.93 8.26 -8.30
C ASN A 39 20.70 8.25 -9.21
N GLU A 40 20.20 7.09 -9.62
CA GLU A 40 18.97 6.97 -10.42
C GLU A 40 17.74 7.50 -9.67
N LYS A 41 17.60 7.17 -8.37
CA LYS A 41 16.52 7.69 -7.52
C LYS A 41 16.60 9.21 -7.31
N LEU A 42 17.82 9.74 -7.22
CA LEU A 42 18.05 11.18 -6.99
C LEU A 42 18.08 11.99 -8.28
N LYS A 43 18.28 11.36 -9.44
CA LYS A 43 18.40 12.02 -10.75
C LYS A 43 17.25 12.99 -10.99
N TYR A 44 16.01 12.56 -10.75
CA TYR A 44 14.85 13.42 -10.92
C TYR A 44 14.87 14.63 -9.97
N GLN A 45 15.28 14.44 -8.71
CA GLN A 45 15.34 15.55 -7.74
C GLN A 45 16.42 16.55 -8.14
N ILE A 46 17.58 16.06 -8.58
CA ILE A 46 18.68 16.89 -9.08
C ILE A 46 18.24 17.63 -10.34
N ASP A 47 17.71 16.94 -11.35
CA ASP A 47 17.25 17.53 -12.59
C ASP A 47 16.13 18.56 -12.34
N LYS A 48 15.22 18.28 -11.41
CA LYS A 48 14.18 19.22 -10.99
C LYS A 48 14.79 20.48 -10.37
N LEU A 49 15.73 20.34 -9.43
CA LEU A 49 16.37 21.48 -8.78
C LEU A 49 17.23 22.28 -9.75
N VAL A 50 17.95 21.62 -10.67
CA VAL A 50 18.72 22.27 -11.74
C VAL A 50 17.78 23.02 -12.69
N ASN A 51 16.64 22.43 -13.06
CA ASN A 51 15.66 23.08 -13.92
C ASN A 51 14.96 24.24 -13.20
N ILE A 52 14.70 24.14 -11.89
CA ILE A 52 14.19 25.24 -11.07
C ILE A 52 15.22 26.37 -11.03
N SER A 53 16.49 26.08 -10.74
CA SER A 53 17.55 27.09 -10.70
C SER A 53 17.76 27.78 -12.05
N LYS A 54 17.73 27.03 -13.17
CA LYS A 54 17.77 27.57 -14.53
C LYS A 54 16.50 28.37 -14.90
N ALA A 55 15.36 28.08 -14.28
CA ALA A 55 14.10 28.79 -14.49
C ALA A 55 13.97 30.03 -13.59
N GLU A 56 14.53 30.01 -12.38
CA GLU A 56 14.54 31.10 -11.41
C GLU A 56 15.35 32.30 -11.91
N THR A 57 16.37 32.09 -12.76
CA THR A 57 17.04 33.21 -13.45
C THR A 57 16.12 33.94 -14.44
N ASN A 58 14.95 33.37 -14.80
CA ASN A 58 14.02 33.94 -15.77
C ASN A 58 12.64 34.34 -15.21
N ASN A 59 12.29 33.98 -13.97
CA ASN A 59 10.95 34.27 -13.41
C ASN A 59 10.97 34.33 -11.87
N ALA A 60 11.44 35.43 -11.28
CA ALA A 60 11.37 35.66 -9.84
C ALA A 60 9.93 35.87 -9.31
N ASP A 61 8.95 36.18 -10.18
CA ASP A 61 7.65 36.75 -9.77
C ASP A 61 6.41 35.92 -10.13
N ASN A 62 6.54 34.66 -10.59
CA ASN A 62 5.37 33.91 -11.09
C ASN A 62 4.87 32.82 -10.11
N PRO A 63 3.81 33.07 -9.30
CA PRO A 63 3.30 32.15 -8.27
C PRO A 63 2.61 30.89 -8.83
N LEU A 64 2.52 30.72 -10.14
CA LEU A 64 1.92 29.55 -10.80
C LEU A 64 2.91 28.41 -11.10
N SER A 65 4.22 28.62 -10.90
CA SER A 65 5.28 27.64 -11.20
C SER A 65 5.31 26.44 -10.24
N LEU A 66 4.77 26.60 -9.03
CA LEU A 66 4.65 25.57 -7.98
C LEU A 66 3.51 24.56 -8.21
N LYS A 67 2.95 24.50 -9.43
CA LYS A 67 1.91 23.51 -9.73
C LYS A 67 2.52 22.10 -9.80
N PRO A 68 1.89 21.10 -9.15
CA PRO A 68 2.29 19.71 -9.34
C PRO A 68 2.10 19.33 -10.81
N LYS A 69 3.16 18.82 -11.45
CA LYS A 69 3.15 18.30 -12.82
C LYS A 69 2.73 16.81 -12.78
N PRO A 70 1.50 16.47 -13.18
CA PRO A 70 1.01 15.10 -13.13
C PRO A 70 1.63 14.19 -14.22
N GLU A 71 2.28 14.77 -15.24
CA GLU A 71 2.98 14.02 -16.30
C GLU A 71 4.23 13.28 -15.80
N ASN A 72 4.79 13.64 -14.64
CA ASN A 72 5.94 12.95 -14.03
C ASN A 72 5.53 11.83 -13.05
N LEU A 73 4.24 11.50 -12.96
CA LEU A 73 3.71 10.40 -12.15
C LEU A 73 3.55 9.11 -12.94
N ASP A 74 3.78 9.14 -14.26
CA ASP A 74 3.81 7.97 -15.11
C ASP A 74 5.16 7.29 -14.85
N PHE A 75 5.16 6.31 -13.93
CA PHE A 75 6.23 5.33 -13.85
C PHE A 75 6.05 4.42 -15.06
N ASP A 76 7.06 4.38 -15.92
CA ASP A 76 7.14 3.48 -17.07
C ASP A 76 6.86 2.04 -16.63
N GLU A 77 5.68 1.52 -16.99
CA GLU A 77 5.32 0.09 -16.92
C GLU A 77 5.94 -0.71 -18.09
N ASP A 78 6.74 -0.07 -18.95
CA ASP A 78 7.32 -0.66 -20.18
C ASP A 78 8.79 -1.09 -20.00
N HIS A 79 9.07 -1.89 -18.97
CA HIS A 79 10.31 -2.68 -18.92
C HIS A 79 9.96 -4.12 -18.55
N ASP A 80 9.34 -4.83 -19.49
CA ASP A 80 9.38 -6.30 -19.61
C ASP A 80 8.77 -6.69 -20.97
N ASP A 81 9.56 -6.64 -22.04
CA ASP A 81 9.26 -7.40 -23.26
C ASP A 81 10.56 -7.81 -23.96
N ASP A 82 11.08 -8.99 -23.59
CA ASP A 82 11.80 -9.86 -24.52
C ASP A 82 11.81 -11.29 -23.95
N ASN A 83 10.74 -12.04 -24.21
CA ASN A 83 10.82 -13.49 -24.46
C ASN A 83 9.58 -13.89 -25.26
N SER A 84 9.84 -14.05 -26.55
CA SER A 84 9.07 -14.82 -27.50
C SER A 84 8.79 -16.20 -26.94
N ASP A 85 7.52 -16.62 -26.95
CA ASP A 85 7.17 -17.97 -27.39
C ASP A 85 5.77 -17.96 -27.99
N GLU A 86 5.80 -18.39 -29.24
CA GLU A 86 4.74 -18.66 -30.19
C GLU A 86 4.01 -19.93 -29.75
N ASP A 87 2.69 -19.88 -29.60
CA ASP A 87 1.84 -21.02 -29.90
C ASP A 87 0.39 -20.54 -30.10
N GLY A 88 -0.09 -20.77 -31.32
CA GLY A 88 -1.45 -20.48 -31.72
C GLY A 88 -2.41 -21.56 -31.25
N ASP A 89 -3.63 -21.13 -30.93
CA ASP A 89 -4.79 -21.95 -31.24
C ASP A 89 -5.97 -21.05 -31.60
N ILE A 90 -6.40 -21.21 -32.85
CA ILE A 90 -7.62 -20.69 -33.45
C ILE A 90 -8.64 -21.81 -33.25
N ASP A 91 -9.75 -21.55 -32.57
CA ASP A 91 -11.01 -21.30 -33.26
C ASP A 91 -12.19 -21.04 -32.30
N ASP A 92 -13.25 -20.52 -32.91
CA ASP A 92 -14.66 -20.75 -32.61
C ASP A 92 -15.49 -19.62 -31.94
N VAL A 93 -15.86 -18.69 -32.83
CA VAL A 93 -17.19 -18.08 -33.08
C VAL A 93 -17.96 -17.31 -31.99
N GLU A 94 -18.10 -16.02 -32.33
CA GLU A 94 -19.36 -15.26 -32.44
C GLU A 94 -20.35 -15.26 -31.26
N SER A 95 -20.34 -14.14 -30.56
CA SER A 95 -21.57 -13.38 -30.35
C SER A 95 -21.23 -11.89 -30.27
N GLU A 96 -21.36 -11.22 -31.41
CA GLU A 96 -21.36 -9.77 -31.54
C GLU A 96 -22.60 -9.19 -30.86
N GLU A 97 -22.40 -8.34 -29.85
CA GLU A 97 -23.32 -7.21 -29.62
C GLU A 97 -22.51 -5.96 -29.22
N GLU A 98 -22.68 -4.97 -30.08
CA GLU A 98 -21.98 -3.68 -30.18
C GLU A 98 -21.97 -2.88 -28.87
N LYS A 99 -20.76 -2.62 -28.34
CA LYS A 99 -20.56 -1.54 -27.37
C LYS A 99 -20.32 -0.24 -28.11
N THR A 100 -21.41 0.40 -28.51
CA THR A 100 -21.38 1.81 -28.90
C THR A 100 -21.02 2.67 -27.70
N GLU A 101 -19.96 3.44 -27.89
CA GLU A 101 -19.52 4.52 -27.02
C GLU A 101 -20.67 5.51 -26.81
N ASN A 102 -21.15 5.61 -25.57
CA ASN A 102 -22.04 6.69 -25.19
C ASN A 102 -21.53 7.37 -23.93
N THR A 103 -20.84 8.48 -24.18
CA THR A 103 -21.04 9.76 -23.51
C THR A 103 -21.58 9.66 -22.08
N LYS A 104 -20.69 9.77 -21.08
CA LYS A 104 -21.05 10.07 -19.68
C LYS A 104 -21.63 11.49 -19.58
N SER A 105 -22.78 11.70 -20.22
CA SER A 105 -23.70 12.76 -19.90
C SER A 105 -24.38 12.39 -18.59
N THR A 106 -24.36 13.34 -17.66
CA THR A 106 -25.05 13.30 -16.38
C THR A 106 -26.56 13.31 -16.61
N VAL A 107 -27.12 12.21 -17.07
CA VAL A 107 -28.57 11.98 -16.99
C VAL A 107 -28.83 11.59 -15.54
N LYS A 108 -29.36 12.56 -14.77
CA LYS A 108 -30.05 12.29 -13.52
C LYS A 108 -31.00 11.12 -13.80
N LYS A 109 -30.71 9.92 -13.31
CA LYS A 109 -31.66 8.81 -13.34
C LYS A 109 -32.87 9.28 -12.55
N ARG A 110 -33.90 9.68 -13.29
CA ARG A 110 -35.18 10.23 -12.82
C ARG A 110 -35.81 9.18 -11.91
N ASN A 111 -36.09 9.48 -10.64
CA ASN A 111 -37.00 8.73 -9.75
C ASN A 111 -37.07 7.19 -9.94
N VAL A 112 -35.95 6.51 -10.20
CA VAL A 112 -35.91 5.04 -10.26
C VAL A 112 -35.60 4.55 -8.86
N TYR A 113 -36.56 3.90 -8.22
CA TYR A 113 -36.34 3.25 -6.93
C TYR A 113 -35.29 2.13 -7.11
N VAL A 114 -34.19 2.23 -6.37
CA VAL A 114 -33.17 1.18 -6.29
C VAL A 114 -33.33 0.48 -4.94
N PRO A 115 -33.75 -0.79 -4.91
CA PRO A 115 -33.89 -1.51 -3.66
C PRO A 115 -32.52 -1.63 -2.95
N PRO A 116 -32.53 -1.67 -1.61
CA PRO A 116 -31.30 -1.85 -0.84
C PRO A 116 -30.65 -3.18 -1.19
N LYS A 117 -29.32 -3.19 -1.36
CA LYS A 117 -28.55 -4.42 -1.54
C LYS A 117 -28.48 -5.15 -0.20
N VAL A 118 -29.34 -6.14 0.01
CA VAL A 118 -29.32 -6.99 1.19
C VAL A 118 -28.29 -8.10 0.96
N ALA A 119 -27.30 -8.20 1.84
CA ALA A 119 -26.40 -9.34 1.87
C ALA A 119 -27.05 -10.47 2.69
N ALA A 120 -26.83 -11.72 2.31
CA ALA A 120 -27.23 -12.85 3.15
C ALA A 120 -26.52 -12.75 4.51
N VAL A 121 -27.30 -12.62 5.58
CA VAL A 121 -26.83 -12.66 6.97
C VAL A 121 -27.27 -13.99 7.55
N ARG A 122 -26.43 -14.63 8.36
CA ARG A 122 -26.82 -15.84 9.10
C ARG A 122 -28.02 -15.51 9.97
N TYR A 123 -29.08 -16.31 9.87
CA TYR A 123 -30.23 -16.22 10.76
C TYR A 123 -29.84 -16.88 12.08
N ASP A 124 -29.63 -16.08 13.11
CA ASP A 124 -29.24 -16.56 14.44
C ASP A 124 -30.45 -17.11 15.25
N GLY A 125 -31.66 -17.17 14.65
CA GLY A 125 -32.89 -17.54 15.36
C GLY A 125 -33.59 -16.35 16.03
N ASP A 126 -34.54 -16.64 16.92
CA ASP A 126 -35.25 -15.66 17.76
C ASP A 126 -34.43 -15.32 19.02
N GLU A 127 -33.18 -14.91 18.83
CA GLU A 127 -32.32 -14.55 19.96
C GLU A 127 -32.89 -13.36 20.72
N THR A 128 -32.89 -13.47 22.05
CA THR A 128 -33.32 -12.37 22.91
C THR A 128 -32.35 -11.19 22.77
N LEU A 129 -32.84 -9.97 23.01
CA LEU A 129 -31.99 -8.76 23.03
C LEU A 129 -30.82 -8.90 24.03
N MET A 130 -31.05 -9.63 25.12
CA MET A 130 -30.07 -9.96 26.15
C MET A 130 -28.93 -10.82 25.61
N GLU A 131 -29.24 -11.92 24.91
CA GLU A 131 -28.24 -12.81 24.31
C GLU A 131 -27.41 -12.10 23.25
N ARG A 132 -28.06 -11.27 22.43
CA ARG A 132 -27.38 -10.44 21.43
C ARG A 132 -26.38 -9.48 22.08
N ASN A 133 -26.78 -8.83 23.17
CA ASN A 133 -25.89 -7.92 23.92
C ASN A 133 -24.74 -8.68 24.58
N LYS A 134 -25.00 -9.87 25.13
CA LYS A 134 -23.98 -10.75 25.70
C LYS A 134 -22.93 -11.13 24.66
N LYS A 135 -23.34 -11.57 23.46
CA LYS A 135 -22.41 -11.86 22.36
C LYS A 135 -21.57 -10.64 21.95
N LEU A 136 -22.17 -9.46 21.96
CA LEU A 136 -21.48 -8.22 21.59
C LEU A 136 -20.47 -7.80 22.67
N LEU A 137 -20.81 -8.03 23.94
CA LEU A 137 -19.90 -7.90 25.07
C LEU A 137 -18.74 -8.88 24.97
N ASP A 138 -19.01 -10.16 24.74
CA ASP A 138 -17.97 -11.18 24.61
C ASP A 138 -17.00 -10.85 23.47
N ARG A 139 -17.52 -10.34 22.36
CA ARG A 139 -16.69 -9.83 21.26
C ARG A 139 -15.86 -8.61 21.67
N ALA A 140 -16.43 -7.69 22.46
CA ALA A 140 -15.72 -6.52 22.96
C ALA A 140 -14.62 -6.92 23.96
N LYS A 141 -14.90 -7.85 24.88
CA LYS A 141 -13.94 -8.45 25.81
C LYS A 141 -12.80 -9.13 25.07
N LYS A 142 -13.10 -10.01 24.11
CA LYS A 142 -12.09 -10.66 23.26
C LYS A 142 -11.21 -9.63 22.54
N ARG A 143 -11.81 -8.54 22.04
CA ARG A 143 -11.06 -7.46 21.39
C ARG A 143 -10.16 -6.73 22.37
N ALA A 144 -10.65 -6.39 23.56
CA ALA A 144 -9.88 -5.72 24.60
C ALA A 144 -8.70 -6.61 25.04
N LEU A 145 -8.92 -7.90 25.29
CA LEU A 145 -7.86 -8.87 25.60
C LEU A 145 -6.82 -8.99 24.48
N SER A 146 -7.25 -8.88 23.22
CA SER A 146 -6.34 -8.89 22.06
C SER A 146 -5.69 -7.52 21.77
N SER A 147 -5.89 -6.51 22.63
CA SER A 147 -5.22 -5.23 22.46
C SER A 147 -3.73 -5.34 22.78
N ASN A 148 -2.90 -4.56 22.08
CA ASN A 148 -1.44 -4.63 22.21
C ASN A 148 -0.98 -4.43 23.65
N LEU A 149 -1.53 -3.44 24.36
CA LEU A 149 -1.20 -3.16 25.76
C LEU A 149 -1.45 -4.38 26.66
N ILE A 150 -2.59 -5.05 26.50
CA ILE A 150 -2.91 -6.22 27.34
C ILE A 150 -2.05 -7.43 26.97
N GLN A 151 -1.73 -7.60 25.68
CA GLN A 151 -0.83 -8.65 25.24
C GLN A 151 0.61 -8.44 25.74
N GLU A 152 1.08 -7.20 25.78
CA GLU A 152 2.40 -6.84 26.31
C GLU A 152 2.48 -7.06 27.82
N LEU A 153 1.47 -6.60 28.57
CA LEU A 153 1.36 -6.94 30.00
C LEU A 153 1.30 -8.45 30.21
N LYS A 154 0.56 -9.17 29.36
CA LYS A 154 0.54 -10.63 29.42
C LYS A 154 1.95 -11.20 29.22
N GLY A 155 2.72 -10.74 28.23
CA GLY A 155 4.09 -11.21 28.00
C GLY A 155 5.04 -10.93 29.15
N GLU A 156 4.87 -9.79 29.85
CA GLU A 156 5.69 -9.45 31.02
C GLU A 156 5.41 -10.35 32.24
N PHE A 157 4.15 -10.71 32.47
CA PHE A 157 3.73 -11.55 33.59
C PHE A 157 3.69 -13.06 33.28
N ASP A 158 3.80 -13.46 32.01
CA ASP A 158 3.79 -14.85 31.58
C ASP A 158 5.24 -15.38 31.55
N GLU A 159 5.54 -16.36 32.39
CA GLU A 159 6.88 -16.98 32.50
C GLU A 159 7.13 -18.05 31.41
N GLY A 160 6.15 -18.27 30.53
CA GLY A 160 6.25 -19.22 29.43
C GLY A 160 7.24 -18.77 28.34
N PRO A 161 7.85 -19.70 27.59
CA PRO A 161 8.71 -19.35 26.47
C PRO A 161 7.92 -18.66 25.35
N GLU A 162 8.42 -17.52 24.87
CA GLU A 162 7.82 -16.80 23.73
C GLU A 162 8.49 -17.18 22.40
N GLU A 163 7.69 -17.28 21.34
CA GLU A 163 8.18 -17.48 19.98
C GLU A 163 8.68 -16.15 19.40
N ILE A 164 10.00 -15.99 19.30
CA ILE A 164 10.62 -14.84 18.66
C ILE A 164 10.59 -15.06 17.14
N ALA A 165 9.68 -14.39 16.45
CA ALA A 165 9.63 -14.38 15.00
C ALA A 165 10.47 -13.22 14.43
N ASP A 166 11.26 -13.47 13.37
CA ASP A 166 12.03 -12.47 12.61
C ASP A 166 11.15 -11.51 11.77
N HIS A 167 9.98 -11.13 12.29
CA HIS A 167 8.96 -10.46 11.52
C HIS A 167 8.84 -8.98 11.85
N ASN A 168 8.84 -8.16 10.80
CA ASN A 168 8.52 -6.73 10.90
C ASN A 168 7.15 -6.56 11.58
N PHE A 169 7.12 -5.85 12.72
CA PHE A 169 5.93 -5.61 13.55
C PHE A 169 4.68 -5.25 12.72
N GLY A 170 4.82 -4.38 11.71
CA GLY A 170 3.71 -3.95 10.86
C GLY A 170 2.99 -5.06 10.08
N ARG A 171 3.56 -6.28 10.00
CA ARG A 171 2.98 -7.45 9.33
C ARG A 171 2.24 -8.39 10.29
N ARG A 172 2.15 -8.13 11.60
CA ARG A 172 1.52 -9.04 12.58
C ARG A 172 0.12 -9.52 12.18
N LYS A 173 -0.76 -8.60 11.77
CA LYS A 173 -2.11 -8.96 11.30
C LYS A 173 -2.09 -9.83 10.04
N HIS A 174 -1.19 -9.52 9.12
CA HIS A 174 -1.02 -10.28 7.88
C HIS A 174 -0.50 -11.69 8.17
N ASN A 175 0.49 -11.81 9.06
CA ASN A 175 1.05 -13.10 9.47
C ASN A 175 0.00 -13.96 10.19
N LYS A 176 -0.86 -13.34 11.01
CA LYS A 176 -2.01 -14.03 11.60
C LYS A 176 -2.98 -14.55 10.54
N GLU A 177 -3.37 -13.73 9.56
CA GLU A 177 -4.26 -14.19 8.48
C GLU A 177 -3.60 -15.30 7.63
N PHE A 178 -2.30 -15.20 7.38
CA PHE A 178 -1.54 -16.19 6.65
C PHE A 178 -1.45 -17.53 7.41
N THR A 179 -1.15 -17.50 8.71
CA THR A 179 -1.12 -18.70 9.56
C THR A 179 -2.51 -19.33 9.70
N GLU A 180 -3.57 -18.53 9.86
CA GLU A 180 -4.95 -19.01 9.86
C GLU A 180 -5.34 -19.68 8.53
N ARG A 181 -4.93 -19.10 7.39
CA ARG A 181 -5.13 -19.74 6.08
C ARG A 181 -4.37 -21.06 6.00
N LYS A 182 -3.08 -21.06 6.35
CA LYS A 182 -2.25 -22.27 6.32
C LYS A 182 -2.86 -23.39 7.15
N LYS A 183 -3.30 -23.09 8.39
CA LYS A 183 -4.00 -24.06 9.25
C LYS A 183 -5.25 -24.62 8.60
N TYR A 184 -6.09 -23.77 7.99
CA TYR A 184 -7.27 -24.24 7.27
C TYR A 184 -6.91 -25.14 6.08
N GLU A 185 -5.90 -24.77 5.30
CA GLU A 185 -5.46 -25.58 4.16
C GLU A 185 -4.89 -26.92 4.60
N GLU A 186 -4.17 -26.98 5.73
CA GLU A 186 -3.63 -28.20 6.34
C GLU A 186 -4.75 -29.08 6.93
N ASP A 187 -5.70 -28.49 7.64
CA ASP A 187 -6.81 -29.22 8.29
C ASP A 187 -7.77 -29.85 7.27
N TYR A 188 -8.07 -29.12 6.18
CA TYR A 188 -9.04 -29.53 5.17
C TYR A 188 -8.41 -30.06 3.88
N PHE A 189 -7.07 -30.04 3.77
CA PHE A 189 -6.30 -30.49 2.61
C PHE A 189 -6.74 -29.85 1.27
N THR A 190 -7.23 -28.60 1.32
CA THR A 190 -7.68 -27.85 0.13
C THR A 190 -7.11 -26.44 0.11
N ARG A 191 -6.54 -26.00 -1.02
CA ARG A 191 -5.99 -24.64 -1.18
C ARG A 191 -7.08 -23.58 -1.35
N LEU A 192 -6.89 -22.42 -0.73
CA LEU A 192 -7.83 -21.30 -0.84
C LEU A 192 -7.41 -20.31 -1.94
N ASN A 193 -8.27 -20.10 -2.94
CA ASN A 193 -7.97 -19.18 -4.03
C ASN A 193 -7.96 -17.70 -3.59
N ILE A 194 -6.88 -16.99 -3.88
CA ILE A 194 -6.70 -15.58 -3.49
C ILE A 194 -7.16 -14.68 -4.64
N LYS A 195 -7.97 -13.66 -4.33
CA LYS A 195 -8.33 -12.61 -5.31
C LYS A 195 -7.21 -11.57 -5.36
N LYS A 196 -6.62 -11.30 -6.54
CA LYS A 196 -5.54 -10.31 -6.77
C LYS A 196 -5.77 -8.94 -6.09
N LYS A 197 -7.02 -8.49 -5.96
CA LYS A 197 -7.40 -7.22 -5.30
C LYS A 197 -7.24 -7.18 -3.76
N LYS A 198 -7.03 -8.32 -3.10
CA LYS A 198 -6.81 -8.39 -1.65
C LYS A 198 -5.32 -8.27 -1.31
N ASP A 199 -4.44 -8.85 -2.11
CA ASP A 199 -2.98 -8.79 -1.86
C ASP A 199 -2.44 -7.36 -1.90
N SER A 200 -2.90 -6.53 -2.84
CA SER A 200 -2.43 -5.14 -2.93
C SER A 200 -2.84 -4.27 -1.74
N ARG A 201 -3.94 -4.60 -1.05
CA ARG A 201 -4.38 -3.89 0.17
C ARG A 201 -3.68 -4.36 1.44
N ASN A 202 -2.96 -5.48 1.35
CA ASN A 202 -2.24 -6.06 2.45
C ASN A 202 -0.78 -5.56 2.51
N LEU A 203 -0.36 -4.65 1.62
CA LEU A 203 0.93 -3.98 1.69
C LEU A 203 0.99 -3.10 2.95
N VAL A 204 1.96 -3.38 3.82
CA VAL A 204 2.18 -2.63 5.05
C VAL A 204 2.73 -1.26 4.68
N THR A 205 1.94 -0.23 4.98
CA THR A 205 2.34 1.16 4.86
C THR A 205 2.89 1.64 6.20
N VAL A 206 3.69 2.70 6.17
CA VAL A 206 4.20 3.38 7.39
C VAL A 206 3.09 3.74 8.38
N SER A 207 1.86 3.99 7.91
CA SER A 207 0.70 4.24 8.77
C SER A 207 0.29 3.05 9.63
N SER A 208 0.50 1.81 9.16
CA SER A 208 0.15 0.60 9.93
C SER A 208 1.08 0.40 11.12
N LEU A 209 2.35 0.81 11.01
CA LEU A 209 3.29 0.83 12.13
C LEU A 209 2.89 1.87 13.18
N SER A 210 2.52 3.08 12.73
CA SER A 210 2.06 4.14 13.63
C SER A 210 0.79 3.75 14.38
N ASP A 211 -0.18 3.13 13.70
CA ASP A 211 -1.40 2.65 14.34
C ASP A 211 -1.09 1.57 15.38
N GLU A 212 -0.13 0.67 15.15
CA GLU A 212 0.19 -0.37 16.14
C GLU A 212 0.78 0.19 17.43
N ILE A 213 1.64 1.20 17.31
CA ILE A 213 2.30 1.86 18.45
C ILE A 213 1.34 2.79 19.20
N THR A 214 0.42 3.44 18.49
CA THR A 214 -0.44 4.49 19.08
C THR A 214 -1.87 4.03 19.41
N LYS A 215 -2.24 2.78 19.09
CA LYS A 215 -3.59 2.28 19.29
C LYS A 215 -3.79 1.70 20.69
N PHE A 216 -4.18 2.58 21.60
CA PHE A 216 -4.82 2.21 22.85
C PHE A 216 -6.30 1.87 22.57
N ASP A 217 -6.60 0.57 22.45
CA ASP A 217 -7.98 0.11 22.32
C ASP A 217 -8.75 0.37 23.63
N ASP A 218 -10.09 0.41 23.53
CA ASP A 218 -10.97 0.66 24.67
C ASP A 218 -11.06 -0.60 25.56
N ILE A 219 -10.38 -0.56 26.71
CA ILE A 219 -10.31 -1.66 27.70
C ILE A 219 -11.54 -1.70 28.61
N SER A 220 -12.39 -0.66 28.58
CA SER A 220 -13.59 -0.57 29.44
C SER A 220 -14.50 -1.80 29.34
N ALA A 221 -14.47 -2.52 28.22
CA ALA A 221 -15.23 -3.76 28.04
C ALA A 221 -14.85 -4.89 29.03
N LEU A 222 -13.64 -4.87 29.61
CA LEU A 222 -13.20 -5.87 30.59
C LEU A 222 -13.80 -5.66 31.98
N ASP A 223 -14.06 -4.40 32.34
CA ASP A 223 -14.58 -4.04 33.67
C ASP A 223 -16.10 -4.27 33.79
N ILE A 224 -16.77 -4.49 32.66
CA ILE A 224 -18.22 -4.69 32.61
C ILE A 224 -18.57 -6.12 33.06
N GLN A 225 -19.14 -6.23 34.25
CA GLN A 225 -19.64 -7.48 34.83
C GLN A 225 -21.07 -7.79 34.35
N ASP A 226 -21.94 -6.78 34.28
CA ASP A 226 -23.34 -6.94 33.87
C ASP A 226 -23.59 -6.61 32.40
N VAL A 227 -24.39 -7.45 31.73
CA VAL A 227 -24.72 -7.29 30.30
C VAL A 227 -25.48 -6.01 30.00
N GLU A 228 -26.28 -5.54 30.96
CA GLU A 228 -27.12 -4.35 30.81
C GLU A 228 -26.33 -3.03 30.85
N GLN A 229 -25.16 -3.03 31.49
CA GLN A 229 -24.30 -1.85 31.57
C GLN A 229 -23.56 -1.59 30.25
N PHE A 230 -23.53 -2.59 29.36
CA PHE A 230 -22.83 -2.47 28.09
C PHE A 230 -23.61 -1.64 27.08
N LYS A 231 -23.10 -0.42 26.86
CA LYS A 231 -23.57 0.44 25.79
C LYS A 231 -22.67 0.29 24.58
N ALA A 232 -23.13 -0.48 23.59
CA ALA A 232 -22.47 -0.55 22.30
C ALA A 232 -22.36 0.87 21.69
N LYS A 233 -21.15 1.42 21.62
CA LYS A 233 -20.89 2.70 20.95
C LYS A 233 -21.31 2.55 19.48
N LYS A 234 -22.49 3.06 19.13
CA LYS A 234 -22.91 3.16 17.72
C LYS A 234 -21.87 4.01 17.01
N ARG A 235 -21.11 3.39 16.08
CA ARG A 235 -20.18 4.14 15.24
C ARG A 235 -21.00 5.23 14.55
N LYS A 236 -20.73 6.50 14.87
CA LYS A 236 -21.35 7.63 14.15
C LYS A 236 -21.08 7.38 12.67
N LYS A 237 -22.15 7.22 11.86
CA LYS A 237 -22.00 7.21 10.40
C LYS A 237 -21.33 8.54 10.07
N VAL A 238 -20.08 8.48 9.62
CA VAL A 238 -19.43 9.64 9.03
C VAL A 238 -20.30 10.00 7.83
N SER A 239 -21.02 11.11 7.93
CA SER A 239 -21.82 11.62 6.83
C SER A 239 -20.90 11.76 5.63
N GLU A 240 -21.28 11.17 4.49
CA GLU A 240 -20.56 11.33 3.24
C GLU A 240 -20.31 12.82 3.02
N LYS A 241 -19.03 13.22 3.02
CA LYS A 241 -18.64 14.59 2.65
C LYS A 241 -19.17 14.82 1.24
N LYS A 242 -20.23 15.63 1.11
CA LYS A 242 -20.75 16.08 -0.19
C LYS A 242 -19.58 16.63 -1.00
N LYS A 243 -19.27 16.00 -2.14
CA LYS A 243 -18.29 16.52 -3.09
C LYS A 243 -18.76 17.92 -3.52
N VAL A 244 -18.05 18.96 -3.09
CA VAL A 244 -18.30 20.34 -3.53
C VAL A 244 -17.98 20.40 -5.01
N SER A 245 -19.01 20.48 -5.86
CA SER A 245 -18.86 20.68 -7.29
C SER A 245 -18.28 22.08 -7.54
N ARG A 246 -17.04 22.14 -8.02
CA ARG A 246 -16.41 23.39 -8.48
C ARG A 246 -17.28 24.04 -9.57
N LYS A 247 -17.90 25.20 -9.28
CA LYS A 247 -18.58 26.03 -10.28
C LYS A 247 -17.54 26.45 -11.34
N LYS A 248 -17.72 26.03 -12.59
CA LYS A 248 -16.94 26.51 -13.73
C LYS A 248 -17.32 27.97 -13.99
N PHE A 249 -16.39 28.91 -13.78
CA PHE A 249 -16.55 30.29 -14.21
C PHE A 249 -16.58 30.35 -15.74
N LYS A 250 -17.67 30.83 -16.33
CA LYS A 250 -17.77 31.12 -17.77
C LYS A 250 -16.86 32.32 -18.08
N LYS A 251 -15.86 32.12 -18.94
CA LYS A 251 -15.07 33.22 -19.52
C LYS A 251 -15.99 34.10 -20.38
N PHE A 252 -16.07 35.39 -20.07
CA PHE A 252 -16.65 36.39 -20.96
C PHE A 252 -15.72 36.56 -22.17
N LYS A 253 -16.26 36.41 -23.38
CA LYS A 253 -15.60 36.89 -24.61
C LYS A 253 -15.76 38.40 -24.66
N LYS A 254 -14.64 39.15 -24.74
CA LYS A 254 -14.68 40.57 -25.11
C LYS A 254 -15.00 40.68 -26.61
N LYS A 255 -15.83 41.66 -26.95
CA LYS A 255 -16.04 42.14 -28.31
C LYS A 255 -14.82 42.92 -28.78
#